data_AF-A0A2E9YUQ1-F1
#
_entry.id   AF-A0A2E9YUQ1-F1
#
_cell.length_a   1.000
_cell.length_b   1.000
_cell.length_c   1.000
_cell.angle_alpha   90.00
_cell.angle_beta   90.00
_cell.angle_gamma   90.00
#
_symmetry.space_group_name_H-M   'P 1'
#
loop_
_entity.id
_entity.type
_entity.pdbx_description
1 polymer ?
#
loop_
_entity_poly.entity_id
_entity_poly.type
_entity_poly.pdbx_seq_one_letter_code
_entity_poly.pdbx_strand_id
1 'polypeptide(L)'
;MRAYRGGRVRRRWCRPLHRRPVHVPLWLELSSRRQAKRRNIRRLLRGAGMIDRECPVCGTVFQVAEHRLKHGRGINCSKECQYIANREKLAKEKVKLTCIGCGAEFERLNSWLDKGKGMGKFCTRECRDANWKGDITPNWQGGNGVYKRGPHWQSIKRAILKRDNYECQECCATGDLHVHHKVPFRMFDDADVANHEDNLISLCPPCHRKADAAHKWAKAGDAIIRMGSGSYAWELARKMMANDNLEQRAAA
;
A
#
# COMPACT_ATOMS: atom_id res chain seq x y z
N MET A 1 18.19 -28.64 -26.46
CA MET A 1 18.46 -27.27 -25.95
C MET A 1 18.13 -26.25 -27.03
N ARG A 2 16.95 -25.62 -27.00
CA ARG A 2 16.60 -24.52 -27.93
C ARG A 2 16.40 -23.24 -27.12
N ALA A 3 17.31 -22.30 -27.32
CA ALA A 3 17.31 -20.98 -26.69
C ALA A 3 16.05 -20.19 -27.08
N TYR A 4 15.32 -19.71 -26.08
CA TYR A 4 14.18 -18.80 -26.24
C TYR A 4 14.70 -17.45 -26.78
N ARG A 5 14.49 -17.18 -28.07
CA ARG A 5 14.81 -15.88 -28.66
C ARG A 5 13.76 -14.86 -28.22
N GLY A 6 14.16 -14.01 -27.27
CA GLY A 6 13.34 -12.91 -26.76
C GLY A 6 12.95 -11.94 -27.87
N GLY A 7 11.64 -11.82 -28.12
CA GLY A 7 11.07 -10.78 -28.96
C GLY A 7 11.31 -9.40 -28.35
N ARG A 8 11.88 -8.47 -29.13
CA ARG A 8 12.08 -7.07 -28.77
C ARG A 8 10.74 -6.41 -28.44
N VAL A 9 10.42 -6.28 -27.15
CA VAL A 9 9.35 -5.41 -26.67
C VAL A 9 9.83 -3.96 -26.88
N ARG A 10 9.18 -3.22 -27.78
CA ARG A 10 9.45 -1.80 -28.00
C ARG A 10 9.18 -1.07 -26.68
N ARG A 11 10.24 -0.69 -25.97
CA ARG A 11 10.16 0.14 -24.75
C ARG A 11 9.54 1.49 -25.15
N ARG A 12 8.27 1.73 -24.81
CA ARG A 12 7.71 3.08 -24.82
C ARG A 12 8.34 3.81 -23.65
N TRP A 13 9.28 4.69 -23.95
CA TRP A 13 9.92 5.55 -22.96
C TRP A 13 8.86 6.41 -22.28
N CYS A 14 8.62 6.18 -20.99
CA CYS A 14 7.78 7.05 -20.16
C CYS A 14 8.45 8.44 -20.13
N ARG A 15 7.86 9.43 -20.79
CA ARG A 15 8.34 10.81 -20.76
C ARG A 15 7.93 11.47 -19.43
N PRO A 16 8.75 12.36 -18.87
CA PRO A 16 8.40 13.10 -17.66
C PRO A 16 7.17 13.98 -17.89
N LEU A 17 6.17 13.89 -17.00
CA LEU A 17 5.01 14.78 -17.00
C LEU A 17 5.47 16.21 -16.65
N HIS A 18 5.54 17.09 -17.64
CA HIS A 18 5.70 18.52 -17.40
C HIS A 18 4.43 19.07 -16.73
N ARG A 19 4.57 19.62 -15.52
CA ARG A 19 3.47 20.31 -14.82
C ARG A 19 3.06 21.52 -15.66
N ARG A 20 1.80 21.56 -16.11
CA ARG A 20 1.22 22.77 -16.70
C ARG A 20 1.11 23.86 -15.62
N PRO A 21 1.45 25.12 -15.93
CA PRO A 21 1.23 26.22 -14.99
C PRO A 21 -0.27 26.40 -14.74
N VAL A 22 -0.63 26.51 -13.47
CA VAL A 22 -1.99 26.81 -13.02
C VAL A 22 -2.26 28.28 -13.33
N HIS A 23 -3.13 28.55 -14.31
CA HIS A 23 -3.66 29.89 -14.56
C HIS A 23 -4.64 30.22 -13.42
N VAL A 24 -4.32 31.24 -12.62
CA VAL A 24 -5.24 31.78 -11.62
C VAL A 24 -6.21 32.73 -12.35
N PRO A 25 -7.54 32.51 -12.32
CA PRO A 25 -8.49 33.41 -12.98
C PRO A 25 -8.58 34.75 -12.23
N LEU A 26 -8.48 35.84 -12.99
CA LEU A 26 -8.57 37.22 -12.54
C LEU A 26 -10.04 37.63 -12.32
N TRP A 27 -10.67 37.19 -11.23
CA TRP A 27 -12.03 37.65 -10.82
C TRP A 27 -12.13 37.90 -9.31
N LEU A 28 -11.07 38.46 -8.71
CA LEU A 28 -10.96 38.70 -7.26
C LEU A 28 -11.03 40.19 -6.88
N GLU A 29 -11.86 40.99 -7.58
CA GLU A 29 -11.94 42.45 -7.30
C GLU A 29 -13.32 43.02 -6.96
N LEU A 30 -14.38 42.23 -6.80
CA LEU A 30 -15.72 42.78 -6.52
C LEU A 30 -16.46 42.13 -5.32
N SER A 31 -15.76 41.86 -4.21
CA SER A 31 -16.39 41.35 -2.97
C SER A 31 -16.15 42.20 -1.71
N SER A 32 -15.42 43.32 -1.78
CA SER A 32 -14.95 44.03 -0.58
C SER A 32 -16.06 44.75 0.21
N ARG A 33 -17.18 45.13 -0.42
CA ARG A 33 -18.25 45.91 0.26
C ARG A 33 -19.38 45.07 0.89
N ARG A 34 -19.62 43.83 0.46
CA ARG A 34 -20.63 42.94 1.09
C ARG A 34 -20.09 42.13 2.28
N GLN A 35 -18.77 42.02 2.44
CA GLN A 35 -18.15 41.33 3.59
C GLN A 35 -18.17 42.16 4.89
N ALA A 36 -18.29 43.49 4.81
CA ALA A 36 -18.27 44.37 5.98
C ALA A 36 -19.52 44.21 6.87
N LYS A 37 -20.71 43.99 6.29
CA LYS A 37 -21.96 43.84 7.06
C LYS A 37 -22.12 42.44 7.71
N ARG A 38 -21.58 41.37 7.12
CA ARG A 38 -21.57 40.02 7.76
C ARG A 38 -20.57 39.89 8.91
N ARG A 39 -19.51 40.71 8.92
CA ARG A 39 -18.53 40.77 10.02
C ARG A 39 -19.10 41.40 11.29
N ASN A 40 -20.16 42.21 11.19
CA ASN A 40 -20.70 42.95 12.33
C ASN A 40 -21.72 42.13 13.17
N ILE A 41 -22.51 41.25 12.56
CA ILE A 41 -23.39 40.33 13.32
C ILE A 41 -22.57 39.24 14.03
N ARG A 42 -21.50 38.72 13.40
CA ARG A 42 -20.55 37.80 14.04
C ARG A 42 -19.75 38.45 15.19
N ARG A 43 -19.77 39.78 15.33
CA ARG A 43 -19.09 40.52 16.40
C ARG A 43 -19.94 40.63 17.66
N LEU A 44 -21.27 40.59 17.54
CA LEU A 44 -22.22 40.73 18.65
C LEU A 44 -22.57 39.40 19.33
N LEU A 45 -22.35 38.26 18.66
CA LEU A 45 -22.52 36.91 19.23
C LEU A 45 -21.23 36.33 19.86
N ARG A 46 -20.20 37.15 20.09
CA ARG A 46 -18.86 36.71 20.52
C ARG A 46 -18.74 36.20 21.96
N GLY A 47 -19.82 36.25 22.75
CA GLY A 47 -19.81 35.81 24.15
C GLY A 47 -20.53 34.48 24.43
N ALA A 48 -21.32 33.96 23.49
CA ALA A 48 -22.07 32.72 23.72
C ALA A 48 -21.16 31.50 23.52
N GLY A 49 -20.60 30.99 24.62
CA GLY A 49 -19.83 29.74 24.65
C GLY A 49 -18.31 29.90 24.77
N MET A 50 -17.80 31.02 25.30
CA MET A 50 -16.42 31.09 25.78
C MET A 50 -16.38 30.68 27.25
N ILE A 51 -15.45 29.80 27.61
CA ILE A 51 -15.26 29.28 28.97
C ILE A 51 -13.85 29.64 29.41
N ASP A 52 -13.72 30.15 30.64
CA ASP A 52 -12.43 30.40 31.26
C ASP A 52 -11.82 29.08 31.74
N ARG A 53 -10.56 28.84 31.37
CA ARG A 53 -9.78 27.68 31.80
C ARG A 53 -8.41 28.10 32.26
N GLU A 54 -7.89 27.36 33.24
CA GLU A 54 -6.52 27.49 33.68
C GLU A 54 -5.59 26.60 32.85
N CYS A 55 -4.45 27.14 32.41
CA CYS A 55 -3.44 26.40 31.67
C CYS A 55 -2.65 25.47 32.61
N PRO A 56 -2.59 24.15 32.37
CA PRO A 56 -1.87 23.21 33.24
C PRO A 56 -0.35 23.40 33.32
N VAL A 57 0.24 24.21 32.42
CA VAL A 57 1.69 24.40 32.31
C VAL A 57 2.16 25.69 32.99
N CYS A 58 1.36 26.75 32.94
CA CYS A 58 1.76 28.07 33.44
C CYS A 58 0.74 28.74 34.37
N GLY A 59 -0.41 28.10 34.64
CA GLY A 59 -1.43 28.63 35.54
C GLY A 59 -2.21 29.83 35.02
N THR A 60 -1.92 30.34 33.82
CA THR A 60 -2.65 31.50 33.28
C THR A 60 -4.09 31.13 32.94
N VAL A 61 -5.05 31.93 33.39
CA VAL A 61 -6.47 31.82 32.99
C VAL A 61 -6.64 32.38 31.57
N PHE A 62 -7.29 31.61 30.69
CA PHE A 62 -7.52 31.99 29.29
C PHE A 62 -8.89 31.53 28.80
N GLN A 63 -9.42 32.23 27.79
CA GLN A 63 -10.75 31.99 27.23
C GLN A 63 -10.72 31.04 26.05
N VAL A 64 -11.57 30.01 26.10
CA VAL A 64 -11.68 28.99 25.05
C VAL A 64 -13.13 28.80 24.65
N ALA A 65 -13.37 28.76 23.34
CA ALA A 65 -14.68 28.41 22.83
C ALA A 65 -15.02 26.94 23.17
N GLU A 66 -16.16 26.70 23.80
CA GLU A 66 -16.63 25.41 24.30
C GLU A 66 -16.56 24.29 23.25
N HIS A 67 -16.90 24.60 22.00
CA HIS A 67 -16.83 23.62 20.89
C HIS A 67 -15.41 23.07 20.64
N ARG A 68 -14.34 23.79 21.03
CA ARG A 68 -12.97 23.31 20.88
C ARG A 68 -12.64 22.21 21.90
N LEU A 69 -13.25 22.29 23.08
CA LEU A 69 -13.07 21.31 24.15
C LEU A 69 -13.65 19.94 23.74
N LYS A 70 -14.76 19.91 22.99
CA LYS A 70 -15.36 18.67 22.45
C LYS A 70 -14.39 17.85 21.59
N HIS A 71 -13.39 18.48 21.00
CA HIS A 71 -12.35 17.82 20.19
C HIS A 71 -11.01 17.67 20.93
N GLY A 72 -10.99 17.83 22.27
CA GLY A 72 -9.76 17.77 23.07
C GLY A 72 -8.77 18.90 22.79
N ARG A 73 -9.22 20.03 22.23
CA ARG A 73 -8.39 21.21 21.92
C ARG A 73 -8.69 22.36 22.88
N GLY A 74 -7.69 23.22 23.12
CA GLY A 74 -7.85 24.39 24.01
C GLY A 74 -7.60 24.08 25.49
N ILE A 75 -6.64 23.20 25.78
CA ILE A 75 -6.21 22.87 27.15
C ILE A 75 -5.09 23.81 27.63
N ASN A 76 -4.23 24.26 26.71
CA ASN A 76 -3.12 25.16 27.01
C ASN A 76 -3.40 26.55 26.45
N CYS A 77 -2.92 27.59 27.14
CA CYS A 77 -3.12 28.98 26.75
C CYS A 77 -2.37 29.37 25.48
N SER A 78 -1.24 28.72 25.18
CA SER A 78 -0.37 29.05 24.06
C SER A 78 0.19 27.81 23.37
N LYS A 79 0.76 28.00 22.17
CA LYS A 79 1.45 26.93 21.44
C LYS A 79 2.66 26.43 22.22
N GLU A 80 3.39 27.33 22.88
CA GLU A 80 4.56 27.01 23.69
C GLU A 80 4.17 26.10 24.87
N CYS A 81 3.10 26.45 25.59
CA CYS A 81 2.57 25.61 26.67
C CYS A 81 2.06 24.27 26.15
N GLN A 82 1.44 24.26 24.96
CA GLN A 82 1.03 23.01 24.32
C GLN A 82 2.23 22.12 23.97
N TYR A 83 3.34 22.70 23.49
CA TYR A 83 4.57 21.96 23.22
C TYR A 83 5.19 21.37 24.49
N ILE A 84 5.21 22.13 25.60
CA ILE A 84 5.69 21.64 26.90
C ILE A 84 4.84 20.45 27.38
N ALA A 85 3.52 20.62 27.40
CA ALA A 85 2.60 19.54 27.79
C ALA A 85 2.71 18.30 26.87
N ASN A 86 2.95 18.50 25.58
CA ASN A 86 3.16 17.40 24.64
C ASN A 86 4.52 16.70 24.84
N ARG A 87 5.57 17.43 25.23
CA ARG A 87 6.88 16.83 25.57
C ARG A 87 6.76 15.92 26.78
N GLU A 88 6.03 16.33 27.82
CA GLU A 88 5.74 15.47 28.97
C GLU A 88 4.90 14.25 28.59
N LYS A 89 3.90 14.40 27.71
CA LYS A 89 3.16 13.25 27.16
C LYS A 89 4.02 12.30 26.31
N LEU A 90 5.15 12.76 25.79
CA LEU A 90 6.13 11.94 25.07
C LEU A 90 7.17 11.31 26.02
N ALA A 91 7.26 11.78 27.26
CA ALA A 91 8.00 11.13 28.36
C ALA A 91 7.27 9.91 28.93
N LYS A 92 6.22 9.43 28.25
CA LYS A 92 5.57 8.15 28.53
C LYS A 92 6.60 7.02 28.54
N GLU A 93 6.34 6.06 29.41
CA GLU A 93 7.17 4.87 29.59
C GLU A 93 7.37 4.14 28.25
N LYS A 94 8.64 3.89 27.93
CA LYS A 94 9.04 3.10 26.78
C LYS A 94 9.36 1.69 27.26
N VAL A 95 8.85 0.70 26.54
CA VAL A 95 9.15 -0.71 26.81
C VAL A 95 10.33 -1.13 25.95
N LYS A 96 11.29 -1.82 26.59
CA LYS A 96 12.41 -2.47 25.92
C LYS A 96 11.93 -3.77 25.28
N LEU A 97 12.28 -3.95 24.02
CA LEU A 97 11.86 -5.06 23.17
C LEU A 97 13.08 -5.66 22.50
N THR A 98 13.03 -6.97 22.26
CA THR A 98 14.06 -7.69 21.52
C THR A 98 13.59 -7.94 20.09
N CYS A 99 14.43 -7.63 19.11
CA CYS A 99 14.13 -7.88 17.70
C CYS A 99 14.23 -9.38 17.39
N ILE A 100 13.16 -9.98 16.89
CA ILE A 100 13.15 -11.40 16.50
C ILE A 100 14.12 -11.67 15.34
N GLY A 101 14.32 -10.69 14.44
CA GLY A 101 15.13 -10.86 13.24
C GLY A 101 16.65 -10.70 13.42
N CYS A 102 17.09 -9.85 14.36
CA CYS A 102 18.52 -9.59 14.56
C CYS A 102 19.00 -9.66 16.03
N GLY A 103 18.09 -9.92 16.98
CA GLY A 103 18.41 -9.99 18.40
C GLY A 103 18.66 -8.63 19.08
N ALA A 104 18.69 -7.52 18.33
CA ALA A 104 18.97 -6.21 18.91
C ALA A 104 17.86 -5.74 19.87
N GLU A 105 18.26 -5.10 20.96
CA GLU A 105 17.35 -4.43 21.89
C GLU A 105 16.94 -3.05 21.34
N PHE A 106 15.66 -2.72 21.44
CA PHE A 106 15.12 -1.42 21.03
C PHE A 106 13.92 -1.00 21.88
N GLU A 107 13.60 0.30 21.86
CA GLU A 107 12.56 0.88 22.71
C GLU A 107 11.38 1.41 21.90
N ARG A 108 10.16 1.15 22.37
CA ARG A 108 8.91 1.71 21.81
C ARG A 108 7.93 2.10 22.91
N LEU A 109 7.05 3.03 22.59
CA LEU A 109 5.93 3.44 23.46
C LEU A 109 4.84 2.35 23.47
N ASN A 110 4.22 2.10 24.62
CA ASN A 110 3.09 1.15 24.74
C ASN A 110 1.96 1.46 23.76
N SER A 111 1.61 2.74 23.62
CA SER A 111 0.58 3.18 22.66
C SER A 111 0.89 2.85 21.20
N TRP A 112 2.14 2.48 20.87
CA TRP A 112 2.50 2.00 19.55
C TRP A 112 2.29 0.49 19.39
N LEU A 113 2.55 -0.28 20.44
CA LEU A 113 2.30 -1.72 20.47
C LEU A 113 0.79 -2.01 20.34
N ASP A 114 -0.04 -1.16 20.93
CA ASP A 114 -1.51 -1.31 20.91
C ASP A 114 -2.15 -1.07 19.52
N LYS A 115 -1.43 -0.50 18.55
CA LYS A 115 -2.02 -0.15 17.23
C LYS A 115 -2.26 -1.34 16.30
N GLY A 116 -1.79 -2.54 16.63
CA GLY A 116 -2.15 -3.75 15.89
C GLY A 116 -1.20 -4.92 16.03
N LYS A 117 -1.65 -6.09 15.55
CA LYS A 117 -0.90 -7.35 15.58
C LYS A 117 0.41 -7.23 14.79
N GLY A 118 1.54 -7.37 15.48
CA GLY A 118 2.88 -7.39 14.87
C GLY A 118 3.70 -6.11 15.03
N MET A 119 3.18 -5.08 15.69
CA MET A 119 4.00 -3.94 16.12
C MET A 119 4.92 -4.37 17.28
N GLY A 120 6.21 -4.06 17.19
CA GLY A 120 7.20 -4.40 18.23
C GLY A 120 7.97 -5.71 18.04
N LYS A 121 7.81 -6.43 16.92
CA LYS A 121 8.59 -7.64 16.62
C LYS A 121 9.99 -7.38 16.05
N PHE A 122 10.16 -6.23 15.40
CA PHE A 122 11.38 -5.88 14.67
C PHE A 122 11.82 -4.46 15.00
N CYS A 123 13.13 -4.24 15.08
CA CYS A 123 13.73 -2.96 15.44
C CYS A 123 13.50 -1.89 14.36
N THR A 124 13.72 -2.24 13.08
CA THR A 124 13.57 -1.36 11.93
C THR A 124 12.68 -1.96 10.84
N ARG A 125 12.29 -1.11 9.88
CA ARG A 125 11.52 -1.53 8.71
C ARG A 125 12.34 -2.47 7.83
N GLU A 126 13.63 -2.19 7.63
CA GLU A 126 14.52 -3.02 6.83
C GLU A 126 14.70 -4.41 7.47
N CYS A 127 14.93 -4.45 8.78
CA CYS A 127 15.09 -5.71 9.53
C CYS A 127 13.80 -6.55 9.47
N ARG A 128 12.64 -5.89 9.63
CA ARG A 128 11.34 -6.54 9.42
C ARG A 128 11.25 -7.13 8.03
N ASP A 129 11.60 -6.38 7.00
CA ASP A 129 11.42 -6.80 5.63
C ASP A 129 12.31 -7.99 5.24
N ALA A 130 13.52 -8.06 5.81
CA ALA A 130 14.44 -9.18 5.63
C ALA A 130 13.98 -10.46 6.35
N ASN A 131 13.38 -10.32 7.53
CA ASN A 131 13.09 -11.42 8.46
C ASN A 131 11.60 -11.79 8.61
N TRP A 132 10.69 -11.01 8.02
CA TRP A 132 9.24 -11.30 7.99
C TRP A 132 8.94 -12.40 6.95
N LYS A 133 9.41 -13.61 7.25
CA LYS A 133 9.37 -14.80 6.38
C LYS A 133 8.97 -16.02 7.21
N GLY A 134 8.33 -17.00 6.57
CA GLY A 134 7.97 -18.28 7.17
C GLY A 134 7.24 -18.15 8.51
N ASP A 135 7.78 -18.84 9.51
CA ASP A 135 7.15 -19.15 10.79
C ASP A 135 6.87 -17.94 11.68
N ILE A 136 7.61 -16.85 11.45
CA ILE A 136 7.52 -15.62 12.24
C ILE A 136 6.27 -14.79 11.86
N THR A 137 5.70 -15.07 10.69
CA THR A 137 4.55 -14.33 10.17
C THR A 137 3.25 -14.84 10.80
N PRO A 138 2.35 -13.96 11.31
CA PRO A 138 1.06 -14.38 11.89
C PRO A 138 0.16 -15.14 10.90
N ASN A 139 0.47 -15.06 9.61
CA ASN A 139 -0.23 -15.77 8.54
C ASN A 139 0.18 -17.25 8.40
N TRP A 140 1.22 -17.70 9.13
CA TRP A 140 1.72 -19.08 9.08
C TRP A 140 1.03 -20.00 10.09
N GLN A 141 0.64 -19.52 11.27
CA GLN A 141 -0.09 -20.32 12.27
C GLN A 141 -1.60 -20.34 11.98
N GLY A 142 -2.03 -21.24 11.10
CA GLY A 142 -3.43 -21.71 11.03
C GLY A 142 -4.37 -21.02 10.04
N GLY A 143 -3.86 -20.23 9.09
CA GLY A 143 -4.70 -19.60 8.07
C GLY A 143 -4.89 -20.49 6.83
N ASN A 144 -6.11 -21.01 6.64
CA ASN A 144 -6.56 -21.62 5.37
C ASN A 144 -6.34 -20.62 4.20
N GLY A 145 -5.19 -20.70 3.50
CA GLY A 145 -5.00 -20.12 2.15
C GLY A 145 -4.03 -18.95 1.94
N VAL A 146 -3.08 -18.64 2.84
CA VAL A 146 -2.41 -17.31 2.81
C VAL A 146 -1.06 -17.21 2.06
N TYR A 147 -0.48 -18.31 1.55
CA TYR A 147 0.73 -18.23 0.71
C TYR A 147 0.60 -18.96 -0.62
N LYS A 148 -0.45 -18.68 -1.40
CA LYS A 148 -0.57 -19.17 -2.80
C LYS A 148 0.66 -18.88 -3.67
N ARG A 149 1.52 -17.93 -3.28
CA ARG A 149 2.70 -17.48 -4.03
C ARG A 149 4.00 -17.57 -3.23
N GLY A 150 4.01 -18.34 -2.14
CA GLY A 150 5.18 -18.53 -1.27
C GLY A 150 5.41 -17.42 -0.23
N PRO A 151 6.24 -17.70 0.79
CA PRO A 151 6.45 -16.83 1.95
C PRO A 151 7.12 -15.49 1.61
N HIS A 152 7.84 -15.41 0.50
CA HIS A 152 8.62 -14.22 0.10
C HIS A 152 7.87 -13.23 -0.78
N TRP A 153 6.61 -13.53 -1.15
CA TRP A 153 5.85 -12.74 -2.11
C TRP A 153 5.78 -11.24 -1.79
N GLN A 154 5.59 -10.84 -0.54
CA GLN A 154 5.52 -9.41 -0.18
C GLN A 154 6.87 -8.70 -0.32
N SER A 155 7.98 -9.40 -0.11
CA SER A 155 9.32 -8.85 -0.36
C SER A 155 9.56 -8.69 -1.86
N ILE A 156 9.28 -9.75 -2.63
CA ILE A 156 9.41 -9.78 -4.09
C ILE A 156 8.55 -8.68 -4.72
N LYS A 157 7.27 -8.58 -4.34
CA LYS A 157 6.35 -7.55 -4.82
C LYS A 157 6.94 -6.14 -4.68
N ARG A 158 7.56 -5.84 -3.55
CA ARG A 158 8.16 -4.52 -3.29
C ARG A 158 9.44 -4.30 -4.08
N ALA A 159 10.27 -5.33 -4.24
CA ALA A 159 11.45 -5.25 -5.10
C ALA A 159 11.06 -4.94 -6.55
N ILE A 160 10.03 -5.62 -7.07
CA ILE A 160 9.51 -5.37 -8.43
C ILE A 160 8.91 -3.98 -8.58
N LEU A 161 8.08 -3.53 -7.63
CA LEU A 161 7.54 -2.16 -7.66
C LEU A 161 8.67 -1.11 -7.64
N LYS A 162 9.72 -1.33 -6.84
CA LYS A 162 10.89 -0.45 -6.80
C LYS A 162 11.68 -0.47 -8.11
N ARG A 163 11.92 -1.66 -8.69
CA ARG A 163 12.58 -1.84 -10.00
C ARG A 163 11.83 -1.07 -11.09
N ASP A 164 10.50 -1.13 -11.04
CA ASP A 164 9.58 -0.54 -12.00
C ASP A 164 9.25 0.94 -11.68
N ASN A 165 10.05 1.60 -10.83
CA ASN A 165 9.89 3.00 -10.42
C ASN A 165 8.51 3.38 -9.85
N TYR A 166 7.77 2.41 -9.29
CA TYR A 166 6.39 2.59 -8.87
C TYR A 166 5.49 3.15 -9.99
N GLU A 167 5.74 2.69 -11.22
CA GLU A 167 4.99 3.03 -12.43
C GLU A 167 4.50 1.77 -13.14
N CYS A 168 3.30 1.86 -13.73
CA CYS A 168 2.80 0.83 -14.63
C CYS A 168 3.72 0.72 -15.85
N GLN A 169 4.25 -0.47 -16.12
CA GLN A 169 5.19 -0.69 -17.21
C GLN A 169 4.55 -0.71 -18.61
N GLU A 170 3.22 -0.62 -18.69
CA GLU A 170 2.47 -0.55 -19.95
C GLU A 170 1.97 0.87 -20.29
N CYS A 171 1.55 1.65 -19.27
CA CYS A 171 0.93 2.96 -19.47
C CYS A 171 1.50 4.10 -18.62
N CYS A 172 2.54 3.84 -17.82
CA CYS A 172 3.22 4.79 -16.94
C CYS A 172 2.32 5.41 -15.85
N ALA A 173 1.13 4.86 -15.60
CA ALA A 173 0.29 5.30 -14.49
C ALA A 173 0.96 5.03 -13.13
N THR A 174 0.83 5.97 -12.20
CA THR A 174 1.28 5.84 -10.81
C THR A 174 0.08 5.64 -9.88
N GLY A 175 0.33 5.25 -8.63
CA GLY A 175 -0.71 5.04 -7.62
C GLY A 175 -0.97 3.56 -7.34
N ASP A 176 -2.20 3.10 -7.56
CA ASP A 176 -2.57 1.71 -7.30
C ASP A 176 -1.94 0.77 -8.34
N LEU A 177 -0.95 -0.01 -7.89
CA LEU A 177 -0.15 -0.89 -8.73
C LEU A 177 -0.11 -2.32 -8.18
N HIS A 178 -0.25 -3.26 -9.12
CA HIS A 178 -0.22 -4.69 -8.87
C HIS A 178 1.00 -5.30 -9.56
N VAL A 179 1.57 -6.34 -8.95
CA VAL A 179 2.62 -7.14 -9.61
C VAL A 179 1.96 -8.34 -10.27
N HIS A 180 2.03 -8.36 -11.60
CA HIS A 180 1.47 -9.38 -12.48
C HIS A 180 2.53 -10.42 -12.83
N HIS A 181 2.13 -11.69 -12.84
CA HIS A 181 2.91 -12.82 -13.34
C HIS A 181 2.68 -12.97 -14.84
N LYS A 182 3.72 -12.75 -15.67
CA LYS A 182 3.64 -12.84 -17.15
C LYS A 182 3.23 -14.23 -17.60
N VAL A 183 3.78 -15.26 -16.96
CA VAL A 183 3.32 -16.65 -16.98
C VAL A 183 2.64 -16.93 -15.65
N PRO A 184 1.37 -17.37 -15.62
CA PRO A 184 0.63 -17.53 -14.37
C PRO A 184 1.34 -18.46 -13.39
N PHE A 185 1.33 -18.07 -12.11
CA PHE A 185 1.99 -18.81 -11.03
C PHE A 185 1.65 -20.32 -11.02
N ARG A 186 0.39 -20.67 -11.29
CA ARG A 186 -0.09 -22.07 -11.34
C ARG A 186 0.56 -22.97 -12.40
N MET A 187 1.36 -22.40 -13.31
CA MET A 187 2.01 -23.15 -14.38
C MET A 187 3.36 -23.73 -13.95
N PHE A 188 3.88 -23.31 -12.80
CA PHE A 188 5.16 -23.73 -12.25
C PHE A 188 4.95 -24.66 -11.07
N ASP A 189 5.84 -25.64 -10.93
CA ASP A 189 5.89 -26.51 -9.74
C ASP A 189 6.68 -25.84 -8.61
N ASP A 190 7.62 -24.97 -8.96
CA ASP A 190 8.49 -24.25 -8.04
C ASP A 190 8.08 -22.76 -7.93
N ALA A 191 7.87 -22.30 -6.69
CA ALA A 191 7.50 -20.93 -6.38
C ALA A 191 8.62 -19.92 -6.70
N ASP A 192 9.89 -20.28 -6.57
CA ASP A 192 11.02 -19.40 -6.84
C ASP A 192 11.16 -19.16 -8.34
N VAL A 193 10.96 -20.21 -9.15
CA VAL A 193 10.90 -20.08 -10.62
C VAL A 193 9.71 -19.22 -11.03
N ALA A 194 8.53 -19.46 -10.45
CA ALA A 194 7.34 -18.67 -10.72
C ALA A 194 7.51 -17.20 -10.36
N ASN A 195 8.23 -16.90 -9.28
CA ASN A 195 8.45 -15.56 -8.76
C ASN A 195 9.75 -14.91 -9.24
N HIS A 196 10.46 -15.52 -10.18
CA HIS A 196 11.64 -14.90 -10.79
C HIS A 196 11.28 -13.54 -11.38
N GLU A 197 12.16 -12.55 -11.21
CA GLU A 197 11.85 -11.16 -11.57
C GLU A 197 11.50 -10.95 -13.05
N ASP A 198 12.05 -11.80 -13.93
CA ASP A 198 11.72 -11.82 -15.36
C ASP A 198 10.28 -12.22 -15.65
N ASN A 199 9.67 -13.01 -14.76
CA ASN A 199 8.27 -13.38 -14.85
C ASN A 199 7.33 -12.33 -14.23
N LEU A 200 7.87 -11.24 -13.66
CA LEU A 200 7.08 -10.25 -12.93
C LEU A 200 7.11 -8.87 -13.60
N ILE A 201 5.98 -8.17 -13.53
CA ILE A 201 5.82 -6.81 -14.07
C ILE A 201 4.80 -6.00 -13.28
N SER A 202 5.09 -4.73 -13.00
CA SER A 202 4.18 -3.81 -12.30
C SER A 202 3.17 -3.21 -13.27
N LEU A 203 1.87 -3.39 -13.00
CA LEU A 203 0.76 -2.92 -13.82
C LEU A 203 -0.31 -2.22 -12.98
N CYS A 204 -0.94 -1.18 -13.53
CA CYS A 204 -2.17 -0.62 -12.96
C CYS A 204 -3.38 -1.56 -13.20
N PRO A 205 -4.48 -1.45 -12.44
CA PRO A 205 -5.62 -2.37 -12.55
C PRO A 205 -6.19 -2.56 -13.96
N PRO A 206 -6.33 -1.50 -14.80
CA PRO A 206 -6.77 -1.67 -16.19
C PRO A 206 -5.80 -2.50 -17.04
N CYS A 207 -4.49 -2.25 -16.94
CA CYS A 207 -3.48 -2.99 -17.69
C CYS A 207 -3.35 -4.43 -17.18
N HIS A 208 -3.46 -4.64 -15.86
CA HIS A 208 -3.46 -5.96 -15.26
C HIS A 208 -4.58 -6.84 -15.82
N ARG A 209 -5.81 -6.32 -15.88
CA ARG A 209 -6.96 -7.06 -16.43
C ARG A 209 -6.79 -7.42 -17.91
N LYS A 210 -6.20 -6.52 -18.71
CA LYS A 210 -5.89 -6.80 -20.12
C LYS A 210 -4.85 -7.91 -20.25
N ALA A 211 -3.80 -7.87 -19.44
CA ALA A 211 -2.76 -8.90 -19.43
C ALA A 211 -3.32 -10.27 -19.03
N ASP A 212 -4.16 -10.34 -17.99
CA ASP A 212 -4.82 -11.58 -17.56
C ASP A 212 -5.68 -12.21 -18.67
N ALA A 213 -6.32 -11.39 -19.51
CA ALA A 213 -7.21 -11.85 -20.58
C ALA A 213 -6.47 -12.25 -21.87
N ALA A 214 -5.26 -11.71 -22.11
CA ALA A 214 -4.58 -11.79 -23.40
C ALA A 214 -4.13 -13.21 -23.78
N HIS A 215 -3.82 -14.05 -22.79
CA HIS A 215 -3.17 -15.33 -23.02
C HIS A 215 -3.88 -16.48 -22.31
N LYS A 216 -3.82 -17.65 -22.95
CA LYS A 216 -4.21 -18.94 -22.38
C LYS A 216 -2.96 -19.79 -22.22
N TRP A 217 -2.94 -20.57 -21.15
CA TRP A 217 -1.76 -21.29 -20.70
C TRP A 217 -2.12 -22.75 -20.49
N ALA A 218 -1.36 -23.62 -21.14
CA ALA A 218 -1.43 -25.07 -21.02
C ALA A 218 -0.08 -25.61 -20.55
N LYS A 219 -0.11 -26.69 -19.77
CA LYS A 219 1.07 -27.42 -19.34
C LYS A 219 1.01 -28.80 -19.98
N ALA A 220 2.07 -29.21 -20.66
CA ALA A 220 2.19 -30.52 -21.29
C ALA A 220 3.52 -31.13 -20.84
N GLY A 221 3.47 -31.97 -19.80
CA GLY A 221 4.66 -32.37 -19.06
C GLY A 221 5.37 -31.14 -18.48
N ASP A 222 6.67 -31.00 -18.76
CA ASP A 222 7.48 -29.85 -18.31
C ASP A 222 7.34 -28.60 -19.20
N ALA A 223 6.67 -28.72 -20.35
CA ALA A 223 6.52 -27.62 -21.28
C ALA A 223 5.34 -26.71 -20.90
N ILE A 224 5.61 -25.41 -20.77
CA ILE A 224 4.59 -24.36 -20.61
C ILE A 224 4.31 -23.73 -21.97
N ILE A 225 3.07 -23.87 -22.45
CA ILE A 225 2.65 -23.41 -23.77
C ILE A 225 1.76 -22.18 -23.63
N ARG A 226 2.17 -21.08 -24.29
CA ARG A 226 1.40 -19.83 -24.40
C ARG A 226 0.59 -19.83 -25.68
N MET A 227 -0.72 -19.64 -25.57
CA MET A 227 -1.64 -19.52 -26.69
C MET A 227 -2.39 -18.18 -26.65
N GLY A 228 -2.73 -17.66 -27.83
CA GLY A 228 -3.58 -16.48 -27.94
C GLY A 228 -5.02 -16.81 -27.52
N SER A 229 -5.68 -15.87 -26.84
CA SER A 229 -7.12 -15.97 -26.57
C SER A 229 -7.89 -16.08 -27.88
N GLY A 230 -8.67 -17.16 -28.07
CA GLY A 230 -9.44 -17.39 -29.31
C GLY A 230 -8.62 -17.98 -30.47
N SER A 231 -7.40 -18.46 -30.21
CA SER A 231 -6.65 -19.22 -31.22
C SER A 231 -7.22 -20.62 -31.40
N TYR A 232 -7.19 -21.13 -32.64
CA TYR A 232 -7.59 -22.50 -32.97
C TYR A 232 -6.85 -23.55 -32.13
N ALA A 233 -5.56 -23.31 -31.86
CA ALA A 233 -4.75 -24.15 -30.96
C ALA A 233 -5.34 -24.25 -29.54
N TRP A 234 -5.86 -23.14 -29.00
CA TRP A 234 -6.52 -23.15 -27.69
C TRP A 234 -7.87 -23.86 -27.71
N GLU A 235 -8.64 -23.72 -28.79
CA GLU A 235 -9.92 -24.41 -28.94
C GLU A 235 -9.76 -25.93 -29.01
N LEU A 236 -8.75 -26.40 -29.75
CA LEU A 236 -8.37 -27.82 -29.79
C LEU A 236 -7.89 -28.32 -28.43
N ALA A 237 -6.95 -27.61 -27.80
CA ALA A 237 -6.42 -28.00 -26.49
C ALA A 237 -7.53 -28.08 -25.42
N ARG A 238 -8.48 -27.14 -25.44
CA ARG A 238 -9.63 -27.16 -24.53
C ARG A 238 -10.50 -28.40 -24.75
N LYS A 239 -10.76 -28.81 -25.99
CA LYS A 239 -11.54 -30.02 -26.30
C LYS A 239 -10.81 -31.28 -25.84
N MET A 240 -9.50 -31.36 -26.04
CA MET A 240 -8.66 -32.48 -25.59
C MET A 240 -8.66 -32.60 -24.06
N MET A 241 -8.39 -31.51 -23.35
CA MET A 241 -8.39 -31.50 -21.87
C MET A 241 -9.76 -31.82 -21.25
N ALA A 242 -10.87 -31.52 -21.95
CA ALA A 242 -12.21 -31.87 -21.50
C ALA A 242 -12.47 -33.38 -21.59
N ASN A 243 -11.91 -34.04 -22.62
CA ASN A 243 -12.03 -35.49 -22.80
C ASN A 243 -11.18 -36.26 -21.78
N ASP A 244 -9.94 -35.84 -21.55
CA ASP A 244 -9.06 -36.48 -20.54
C ASP A 244 -9.71 -36.48 -19.14
N ASN A 245 -10.39 -35.38 -18.80
CA ASN A 245 -11.07 -35.23 -17.50
C ASN A 245 -12.36 -36.08 -17.42
N LEU A 246 -12.97 -36.45 -18.55
CA LEU A 246 -14.08 -37.41 -18.60
C LEU A 246 -13.56 -38.84 -18.47
N GLU A 247 -12.47 -39.19 -19.14
CA GLU A 247 -11.84 -40.52 -19.05
C GLU A 247 -11.31 -40.80 -17.64
N GLN A 248 -10.65 -39.82 -17.01
CA GLN A 248 -10.19 -39.94 -15.62
C GLN A 248 -11.34 -40.09 -14.60
N ARG A 249 -12.50 -39.49 -14.87
CA ARG A 249 -13.71 -39.64 -14.03
C ARG A 249 -14.46 -40.94 -14.30
N ALA A 250 -14.31 -41.53 -15.47
CA ALA A 250 -14.86 -42.84 -15.80
C ALA A 250 -13.98 -43.99 -15.28
N ALA A 251 -12.69 -43.74 -15.05
CA ALA A 251 -11.74 -44.69 -14.49
C ALA A 251 -11.67 -44.71 -12.95
N ALA A 252 -12.38 -43.80 -12.27
CA ALA A 252 -12.44 -43.67 -10.81
C ALA A 252 -13.80 -44.11 -10.26
#